data_AF-A0A7X7WQD0-F1
#
_entry.id   AF-A0A7X7WQD0-F1
#
_cell.length_a   1.000
_cell.length_b   1.000
_cell.length_c   1.000
_cell.angle_alpha   90.00
_cell.angle_beta   90.00
_cell.angle_gamma   90.00
#
_symmetry.space_group_name_H-M   'P 1'
#
loop_
_entity.id
_entity.type
_entity.pdbx_description
1 polymer ?
#
loop_
_entity_poly.entity_id
_entity_poly.type
_entity_poly.pdbx_seq_one_letter_code
_entity_poly.pdbx_strand_id
1 'polypeptide(L)'
;APVIADTRDGSLHYMDSYWYIGHISKFVRPGAIKVLTSSTQDDLPGASFINPDGRLAVVILNATDSAREVGVWISGSVFRTSMPERSIATLVF
;
A
#
# COMPACT_ATOMS: atom_id res chain seq x y z
N ALA A 1 11.65 -1.05 16.03
CA ALA A 1 11.63 -2.32 15.25
C ALA A 1 10.19 -2.63 14.86
N PRO A 2 9.92 -3.30 13.72
CA PRO A 2 8.56 -3.66 13.31
C PRO A 2 7.86 -4.66 14.24
N VAL A 3 8.64 -5.55 14.87
CA VAL A 3 8.15 -6.50 15.87
C VAL A 3 8.98 -6.34 17.14
N ILE A 4 8.31 -6.33 18.30
CA ILE A 4 8.92 -6.25 19.62
C ILE A 4 8.52 -7.50 20.40
N ALA A 5 9.51 -8.23 20.94
CA ALA A 5 9.26 -9.41 21.76
C ALA A 5 9.32 -9.05 23.26
N ASP A 6 8.32 -9.48 24.03
CA ASP A 6 8.38 -9.49 25.48
C ASP A 6 8.89 -10.87 25.96
N THR A 7 10.07 -10.89 26.56
CA THR A 7 10.71 -12.13 27.00
C THR A 7 10.19 -12.65 28.34
N ARG A 8 9.36 -11.88 29.04
CA ARG A 8 8.78 -12.27 30.34
C ARG A 8 7.62 -13.23 30.17
N ASP A 9 6.79 -13.01 29.16
CA ASP A 9 5.60 -13.81 28.86
C ASP A 9 5.64 -14.46 27.46
N GLY A 10 6.67 -14.16 26.65
CA GLY A 10 6.85 -14.72 25.31
C GLY A 10 5.98 -14.09 24.24
N SER A 11 5.32 -12.96 24.52
CA SER A 11 4.44 -12.29 23.56
C SER A 11 5.21 -11.49 22.49
N LEU A 12 4.57 -11.31 21.33
CA LEU A 12 5.08 -10.50 20.23
C LEU A 12 4.12 -9.35 19.94
N HIS A 13 4.65 -8.14 19.89
CA HIS A 13 3.92 -6.93 19.54
C HIS A 13 4.30 -6.48 18.13
N TYR A 14 3.32 -6.47 17.24
CA TYR A 14 3.47 -5.99 15.86
C TYR A 14 3.14 -4.50 15.81
N MET A 15 4.13 -3.70 15.40
CA MET A 15 3.99 -2.25 15.28
C MET A 15 3.43 -1.86 13.92
N ASP A 16 2.94 -0.64 13.78
CA ASP A 16 2.41 -0.12 12.50
C ASP A 16 3.40 -0.27 11.34
N SER A 17 4.71 -0.10 11.64
CA SER A 17 5.77 -0.32 10.65
C SER A 17 5.83 -1.73 10.08
N TYR A 18 5.42 -2.77 10.84
CA TYR A 18 5.31 -4.14 10.33
C TYR A 18 4.23 -4.23 9.25
N TRP A 19 3.06 -3.65 9.51
CA TRP A 19 1.96 -3.62 8.57
C TRP A 19 2.29 -2.76 7.35
N TYR A 20 2.92 -1.60 7.55
CA TYR A 20 3.36 -0.72 6.48
C TYR A 20 4.35 -1.41 5.53
N ILE A 21 5.35 -2.11 6.07
CA ILE A 21 6.28 -2.93 5.27
C ILE A 21 5.52 -4.08 4.60
N GLY A 22 4.51 -4.66 5.25
CA GLY A 22 3.64 -5.69 4.70
C GLY A 22 2.90 -5.25 3.42
N HIS A 23 2.40 -4.01 3.38
CA HIS A 23 1.73 -3.44 2.20
C HIS A 23 2.60 -3.41 0.95
N ILE A 24 3.92 -3.41 1.11
CA ILE A 24 4.88 -3.42 0.00
C ILE A 24 5.40 -4.84 -0.20
N SER A 25 6.07 -5.41 0.80
CA SER A 25 6.78 -6.69 0.71
C SER A 25 5.91 -7.90 0.38
N LYS A 26 4.61 -7.87 0.74
CA LYS A 26 3.68 -8.96 0.42
C LYS A 26 3.21 -8.94 -1.04
N PHE A 27 3.20 -7.78 -1.68
CA PHE A 27 2.54 -7.59 -2.98
C PHE A 27 3.50 -7.15 -4.10
N VAL A 28 4.66 -6.60 -3.75
CA VAL A 28 5.75 -6.27 -4.67
C VAL A 28 6.82 -7.34 -4.54
N ARG A 29 6.99 -8.16 -5.56
CA ARG A 29 7.90 -9.31 -5.56
C ARG A 29 9.30 -8.93 -6.05
N PRO A 30 10.34 -9.69 -5.65
CA PRO A 30 11.66 -9.53 -6.25
C PRO A 30 11.58 -9.59 -7.79
N GLY A 31 12.21 -8.63 -8.46
CA GLY A 31 12.13 -8.47 -9.92
C GLY A 31 10.96 -7.62 -10.43
N ALA A 32 10.07 -7.14 -9.55
CA ALA A 32 9.04 -6.18 -9.95
C ALA A 32 9.67 -4.87 -10.47
N ILE A 33 9.04 -4.30 -11.50
CA ILE A 33 9.48 -3.06 -12.12
C ILE A 33 8.52 -1.94 -11.71
N LYS A 34 9.05 -0.85 -11.16
CA LYS A 34 8.27 0.35 -10.86
C LYS A 34 7.80 1.00 -12.16
N VAL A 35 6.51 1.33 -12.23
CA VAL A 35 5.92 2.03 -13.38
C VAL A 35 5.45 3.43 -13.00
N LEU A 36 5.28 4.29 -14.00
CA LEU A 36 4.82 5.66 -13.78
C LEU A 36 3.49 5.65 -13.01
N THR A 37 3.43 6.46 -11.96
CA THR A 37 2.23 6.68 -11.17
C THR A 37 2.06 8.18 -11.02
N SER A 38 0.91 8.69 -11.41
CA SER A 38 0.53 10.09 -11.21
C SER A 38 -0.73 10.14 -10.35
N SER A 39 -0.79 11.13 -9.47
CA SER A 39 -1.98 11.45 -8.68
C SER A 39 -2.47 12.82 -9.08
N THR A 40 -3.79 12.99 -9.16
CA THR A 40 -4.44 14.30 -9.26
C THR A 40 -4.73 14.90 -7.88
N GLN A 41 -4.44 14.16 -6.80
CA GLN A 41 -4.63 14.54 -5.41
C GLN A 41 -3.27 14.51 -4.71
N ASP A 42 -2.74 15.69 -4.36
CA ASP A 42 -1.40 15.83 -3.76
C ASP A 42 -1.28 15.12 -2.41
N ASP A 43 -2.40 14.95 -1.71
CA ASP A 43 -2.51 14.33 -0.39
C ASP A 43 -2.72 12.80 -0.43
N LEU A 44 -2.67 12.20 -1.62
CA LEU A 44 -2.73 10.75 -1.84
C LEU A 44 -1.51 10.25 -2.61
N PRO A 45 -0.30 10.25 -2.00
CA PRO A 45 0.87 9.69 -2.64
C PRO A 45 0.72 8.18 -2.87
N GLY A 46 1.26 7.70 -4.00
CA GLY A 46 1.22 6.29 -4.35
C GLY A 46 2.34 5.87 -5.29
N ALA A 47 2.51 4.56 -5.42
CA ALA A 47 3.47 3.95 -6.33
C ALA A 47 2.93 2.64 -6.89
N SER A 48 3.23 2.37 -8.15
CA SER A 48 2.76 1.18 -8.86
C SER A 48 3.93 0.34 -9.37
N PHE A 49 3.75 -0.98 -9.37
CA PHE A 49 4.77 -1.96 -9.72
C PHE A 49 4.15 -3.09 -10.54
N ILE A 50 4.79 -3.47 -11.65
CA ILE A 50 4.46 -4.68 -12.39
C ILE A 50 5.35 -5.81 -11.87
N ASN A 51 4.73 -6.86 -11.32
CA ASN A 51 5.42 -8.05 -10.86
C ASN A 51 5.89 -8.92 -12.05
N PRO A 52 6.86 -9.84 -11.85
CA PRO A 52 7.31 -10.75 -12.90
C PRO A 52 6.21 -11.66 -13.49
N ASP A 53 5.13 -11.90 -12.74
CA ASP A 53 3.96 -12.65 -13.19
C ASP A 53 2.98 -11.79 -14.03
N GLY A 54 3.30 -10.52 -14.26
CA GLY A 54 2.50 -9.57 -15.01
C GLY A 54 1.44 -8.84 -14.19
N ARG A 55 1.23 -9.20 -12.91
CA ARG A 55 0.22 -8.53 -12.06
C ARG A 55 0.68 -7.15 -11.63
N LEU A 56 -0.26 -6.21 -11.59
CA LEU A 56 0.00 -4.85 -11.15
C LEU A 56 -0.31 -4.72 -9.65
N ALA A 57 0.66 -4.24 -8.87
CA ALA A 57 0.45 -3.83 -7.48
C ALA A 57 0.51 -2.30 -7.39
N VAL A 58 -0.55 -1.69 -6.85
CA VAL A 58 -0.65 -0.24 -6.62
C VAL A 58 -0.76 0.01 -5.12
N VAL A 59 0.21 0.75 -4.56
CA VAL A 59 0.23 1.14 -3.14
C VAL A 59 -0.14 2.60 -3.03
N ILE A 60 -1.13 2.91 -2.18
CA ILE A 60 -1.66 4.27 -1.99
C ILE A 60 -1.70 4.56 -0.49
N LEU A 61 -1.23 5.75 -0.10
CA LEU A 61 -1.26 6.22 1.28
C LEU A 61 -2.25 7.38 1.40
N ASN A 62 -3.20 7.25 2.32
CA ASN A 62 -3.97 8.38 2.83
C ASN A 62 -3.40 8.80 4.19
N ALA A 63 -2.50 9.78 4.17
CA ALA A 63 -1.91 10.33 5.39
C ALA A 63 -2.80 11.37 6.08
N THR A 64 -3.96 11.69 5.51
CA THR A 64 -4.84 12.75 6.01
C THR A 64 -5.75 12.25 7.12
N ASP A 65 -6.24 13.19 7.93
CA ASP A 65 -7.23 12.93 8.99
C ASP A 65 -8.67 13.01 8.45
N SER A 66 -8.86 12.58 7.19
CA SER A 66 -10.18 12.46 6.57
C SER A 66 -10.22 11.28 5.59
N ALA A 67 -11.40 10.68 5.45
CA ALA A 67 -11.62 9.63 4.46
C ALA A 67 -11.56 10.19 3.03
N ARG A 68 -11.06 9.39 2.09
CA ARG A 68 -10.84 9.77 0.69
C ARG A 68 -11.44 8.75 -0.26
N GLU A 69 -12.24 9.23 -1.20
CA GLU A 69 -12.65 8.45 -2.36
C GLU A 69 -11.54 8.49 -3.41
N VAL A 70 -11.09 7.31 -3.84
CA VAL A 70 -9.95 7.16 -4.74
C VAL A 70 -10.38 6.42 -5.99
N GLY A 71 -10.18 7.04 -7.16
CA GLY A 71 -10.34 6.41 -8.46
C GLY A 71 -8.97 6.06 -9.05
N VAL A 72 -8.69 4.78 -9.24
CA VAL A 72 -7.46 4.28 -9.83
C VAL A 72 -7.71 3.97 -11.31
N TRP A 73 -7.01 4.70 -12.18
CA TRP A 73 -7.14 4.59 -13.64
C TRP A 73 -6.06 3.65 -14.18
N ILE A 74 -6.49 2.54 -14.82
CA ILE A 74 -5.59 1.53 -15.39
C ILE A 74 -6.12 1.17 -16.78
N SER A 75 -5.31 1.37 -17.82
CA SER A 75 -5.63 0.98 -19.20
C SER A 75 -7.03 1.41 -19.68
N GLY A 76 -7.44 2.64 -19.35
CA GLY A 76 -8.74 3.20 -19.72
C GLY A 76 -9.92 2.78 -18.83
N SER A 77 -9.70 1.92 -17.83
CA SER A 77 -10.69 1.53 -16.83
C SER A 77 -10.46 2.25 -15.51
N VAL A 78 -11.54 2.47 -14.74
CA VAL A 78 -11.50 3.09 -13.42
C VAL A 78 -11.98 2.12 -12.36
N PHE A 79 -11.16 1.93 -11.34
CA PHE A 79 -11.50 1.19 -10.13
C PHE A 79 -11.65 2.19 -8.98
N ARG A 80 -12.80 2.19 -8.32
CA ARG A 80 -13.08 3.10 -7.19
C ARG A 80 -12.94 2.35 -5.87
N THR A 81 -12.33 3.01 -4.90
CA THR A 81 -12.25 2.54 -3.52
C THR A 81 -12.36 3.71 -2.56
N SER A 82 -12.94 3.47 -1.39
CA SER A 82 -12.88 4.40 -0.27
C SER A 82 -11.67 4.05 0.60
N MET A 83 -10.93 5.05 1.04
CA MET A 83 -9.80 4.93 1.96
C MET A 83 -10.12 5.70 3.23
N PRO A 84 -10.18 5.05 4.41
CA PRO A 84 -10.32 5.76 5.69
C PRO A 84 -9.19 6.78 5.91
N GLU A 85 -9.38 7.68 6.88
CA GLU A 85 -8.30 8.52 7.37
C GLU A 85 -7.10 7.66 7.83
N ARG A 86 -5.89 8.21 7.72
CA ARG A 86 -4.65 7.61 8.23
C ARG A 86 -4.47 6.13 7.82
N SER A 87 -4.76 5.83 6.56
CA SER A 87 -4.77 4.45 6.03
C SER A 87 -3.80 4.25 4.88
N ILE A 88 -3.44 2.99 4.64
CA ILE A 88 -2.66 2.56 3.47
C ILE A 88 -3.41 1.40 2.80
N ALA A 89 -3.44 1.42 1.47
CA ALA A 89 -4.09 0.38 0.67
C ALA A 89 -3.12 -0.17 -0.37
N THR A 90 -3.21 -1.48 -0.60
CA THR A 90 -2.51 -2.13 -1.73
C THR A 90 -3.55 -2.84 -2.58
N LEU A 91 -3.69 -2.39 -3.83
CA LEU A 91 -4.60 -2.94 -4.82
C LEU A 91 -3.80 -3.83 -5.77
N VAL A 92 -4.34 -5.01 -6.09
CA VAL A 92 -3.69 -5.98 -6.99
C VAL A 92 -4.64 -6.30 -8.14
N PHE A 93 -4.12 -6.23 -9.37
CA PHE A 93 -4.84 -6.48 -10.62
C PHE A 93 -4.17 -7.58 -11.42
#